data_AF-A0A3E0Q6P1-F1
#
_entry.id   AF-A0A3E0Q6P1-F1
#
_cell.length_a   1.000
_cell.length_b   1.000
_cell.length_c   1.000
_cell.angle_alpha   90.00
_cell.angle_beta   90.00
_cell.angle_gamma   90.00
#
_symmetry.space_group_name_H-M   'P 1'
#
loop_
_entity.id
_entity.type
_entity.pdbx_description
1 polymer ?
#
loop_
_entity_poly.entity_id
_entity_poly.type
_entity_poly.pdbx_seq_one_letter_code
_entity_poly.pdbx_strand_id
1 'polypeptide(L)'
;MADRTQLTARDEEILLALLSKVRVFSVEQIAKTWWCDSQNSKRAALRRLQRLSVSDLLSIRRVFVRPLPRLEVPLVSWRPRLPRPRFGPVAWQLQSRWDSPQSSTAICFATTTAAKRLGGLNRQLLNPLQVTHDLGTAEVYLQFRIAEPDKARRWVGEDMLRFAKGQKVPDALIEQADRRGFERAIEFGGAYDRRRLESFHRYCRKKALPYEIW
;
A
#
# COMPACT_ATOMS: atom_id res chain seq x y z
N MET A 1 25.00 10.83 -23.05
CA MET A 1 25.28 9.53 -22.40
C MET A 1 24.50 9.47 -21.11
N ALA A 2 23.55 8.54 -20.98
CA ALA A 2 22.80 8.38 -19.73
C ALA A 2 23.73 7.84 -18.65
N ASP A 3 23.93 8.61 -17.57
CA ASP A 3 24.56 8.12 -16.35
C ASP A 3 23.80 6.87 -15.91
N ARG A 4 24.44 5.69 -16.00
CA ARG A 4 23.86 4.44 -15.49
C ARG A 4 23.82 4.60 -13.97
N THR A 5 22.71 5.12 -13.44
CA THR A 5 22.51 5.19 -12.00
C THR A 5 22.65 3.79 -11.42
N GLN A 6 23.76 3.57 -10.71
CA GLN A 6 24.00 2.34 -9.97
C GLN A 6 22.96 2.26 -8.85
N LEU A 7 22.22 1.16 -8.81
CA LEU A 7 21.21 0.94 -7.79
C LEU A 7 21.88 0.51 -6.49
N THR A 8 21.40 1.08 -5.39
CA THR A 8 21.70 0.62 -4.04
C THR A 8 20.65 -0.39 -3.62
N ALA A 9 20.94 -1.19 -2.59
CA ALA A 9 19.95 -2.11 -2.01
C ALA A 9 18.65 -1.39 -1.59
N ARG A 10 18.77 -0.13 -1.12
CA ARG A 10 17.62 0.71 -0.77
C ARG A 10 16.76 1.04 -1.99
N ASP A 11 17.37 1.39 -3.11
CA ASP A 11 16.61 1.71 -4.33
C ASP A 11 15.90 0.48 -4.87
N GLU A 12 16.57 -0.67 -4.87
CA GLU A 12 15.97 -1.94 -5.27
C GLU A 12 14.79 -2.30 -4.38
N GLU A 13 14.92 -2.16 -3.06
CA GLU A 13 13.82 -2.43 -2.14
C GLU A 13 12.59 -1.55 -2.41
N ILE A 14 12.80 -0.24 -2.60
CA ILE A 14 11.72 0.71 -2.91
C ILE A 14 11.06 0.35 -4.25
N LEU A 15 11.86 0.08 -5.28
CA LEU A 15 11.35 -0.25 -6.61
C LEU A 15 10.60 -1.58 -6.60
N LEU A 16 11.12 -2.62 -5.95
CA LEU A 16 10.46 -3.93 -5.83
C LEU A 16 9.14 -3.83 -5.04
N ALA A 17 9.09 -2.98 -4.01
CA ALA A 17 7.85 -2.71 -3.30
C ALA A 17 6.81 -2.04 -4.21
N LEU A 18 7.20 -1.03 -4.99
CA LEU A 18 6.34 -0.37 -5.98
C LEU A 18 5.90 -1.27 -7.15
N LEU A 19 6.67 -2.32 -7.46
CA LEU A 19 6.42 -3.23 -8.57
C LEU A 19 5.56 -4.44 -8.19
N SER A 20 5.53 -4.81 -6.91
CA SER A 20 4.94 -6.09 -6.47
C SER A 20 4.08 -6.01 -5.22
N LYS A 21 4.22 -4.98 -4.38
CA LYS A 21 3.53 -4.88 -3.09
C LYS A 21 2.44 -3.83 -3.10
N VAL A 22 2.75 -2.64 -3.61
CA VAL A 22 1.87 -1.47 -3.59
C VAL A 22 2.07 -0.65 -4.85
N ARG A 23 1.04 0.10 -5.30
CA ARG A 23 1.09 0.89 -6.54
C ARG A 23 1.95 2.14 -6.42
N VAL A 24 1.98 2.74 -5.24
CA VAL A 24 2.46 4.10 -5.04
C VAL A 24 3.01 4.27 -3.63
N PHE A 25 3.99 5.15 -3.50
CA PHE A 25 4.37 5.77 -2.23
C PHE A 25 4.34 7.28 -2.38
N SER A 26 4.11 7.99 -1.27
CA SER A 26 4.51 9.40 -1.20
C SER A 26 6.03 9.48 -0.97
N VAL A 27 6.64 10.60 -1.39
CA VAL A 27 8.04 10.90 -1.03
C VAL A 27 8.22 10.93 0.49
N GLU A 28 7.19 11.33 1.23
CA GLU A 28 7.21 11.39 2.68
C GLU A 28 7.23 10.00 3.34
N GLN A 29 6.42 9.06 2.84
CA GLN A 29 6.48 7.65 3.24
C GLN A 29 7.88 7.08 3.00
N ILE A 30 8.43 7.30 1.81
CA ILE A 30 9.78 6.82 1.48
C ILE A 30 10.83 7.43 2.43
N ALA A 31 10.75 8.74 2.66
CA ALA A 31 11.70 9.43 3.53
C ALA A 31 11.63 8.93 4.98
N LYS A 32 10.42 8.77 5.53
CA LYS A 32 10.22 8.28 6.91
C LYS A 32 10.68 6.84 7.09
N THR A 33 10.51 5.99 6.07
CA THR A 33 10.86 4.57 6.19
C THR A 33 12.33 4.27 5.92
N TRP A 34 12.94 4.86 4.87
CA TRP A 34 14.28 4.46 4.42
C TRP A 34 15.39 5.47 4.72
N TRP A 35 15.02 6.68 5.14
CA TRP A 35 15.93 7.75 5.54
C TRP A 35 15.65 8.23 6.98
N CYS A 36 15.08 7.37 7.83
CA CYS A 36 14.72 7.70 9.22
C CYS A 36 15.88 8.30 10.04
N ASP A 37 17.12 7.84 9.80
CA ASP A 37 18.29 8.25 10.59
C ASP A 37 18.95 9.56 10.11
N SER A 38 18.43 10.16 9.03
CA SER A 38 19.02 11.36 8.43
C SER A 38 18.33 12.63 8.93
N GLN A 39 19.10 13.58 9.47
CA GLN A 39 18.63 14.91 9.89
C GLN A 39 17.83 15.66 8.79
N ASN A 40 18.11 15.38 7.51
CA ASN A 40 17.40 15.94 6.36
C ASN A 40 16.75 14.86 5.47
N SER A 41 16.10 13.88 6.10
CA SER A 41 15.54 12.67 5.47
C SER A 41 14.75 12.95 4.19
N LYS A 42 13.80 13.89 4.21
CA LYS A 42 12.95 14.24 3.05
C LYS A 42 13.74 14.80 1.88
N ARG A 43 14.70 15.70 2.13
CA ARG A 43 15.53 16.30 1.07
C ARG A 43 16.52 15.29 0.50
N ALA A 44 17.09 14.43 1.34
CA ALA A 44 17.99 13.35 0.89
C ALA A 44 17.25 12.32 0.03
N ALA A 45 16.10 11.84 0.51
CA ALA A 45 15.23 10.92 -0.22
C ALA A 45 14.80 11.52 -1.57
N LEU A 46 14.29 12.75 -1.58
CA LEU A 46 13.84 13.40 -2.82
C LEU A 46 14.96 13.53 -3.86
N ARG A 47 16.18 13.92 -3.45
CA ARG A 47 17.33 13.98 -4.37
C ARG A 47 17.65 12.61 -4.98
N ARG A 48 17.59 11.54 -4.19
CA ARG A 48 17.82 10.18 -4.71
C ARG A 48 16.71 9.75 -5.67
N LEU A 49 15.46 9.98 -5.30
CA LEU A 49 14.30 9.67 -6.13
C LEU A 49 14.31 10.44 -7.46
N GLN A 50 14.75 11.70 -7.46
CA GLN A 50 14.95 12.47 -8.69
C GLN A 50 15.99 11.83 -9.62
N ARG A 51 17.13 11.32 -9.10
CA ARG A 51 18.13 10.63 -9.92
C ARG A 51 17.58 9.35 -10.55
N LEU A 52 16.85 8.56 -9.77
CA LEU A 52 16.19 7.36 -10.27
C LEU A 52 15.10 7.73 -11.32
N SER A 53 14.44 8.87 -11.16
CA SER A 53 13.45 9.37 -12.13
C SER A 53 14.09 9.84 -13.44
N VAL A 54 15.23 10.53 -13.38
CA VAL A 54 16.04 10.88 -14.57
C VAL A 54 16.50 9.62 -15.33
N SER A 55 16.71 8.52 -14.61
CA SER A 55 17.07 7.22 -15.21
C SER A 55 15.85 6.40 -15.66
N ASP A 56 14.66 7.00 -15.66
CA ASP A 56 13.38 6.37 -15.99
C ASP A 56 13.09 5.11 -15.14
N LEU A 57 13.50 5.06 -13.87
CA LEU A 57 13.18 3.92 -12.98
C LEU A 57 11.99 4.19 -12.07
N LEU A 58 11.70 5.45 -11.77
CA LEU A 58 10.41 5.85 -11.22
C LEU A 58 9.90 7.12 -11.86
N SER A 59 8.60 7.36 -11.73
CA SER A 59 8.00 8.65 -12.05
C SER A 59 7.61 9.35 -10.76
N ILE A 60 7.89 10.65 -10.69
CA ILE A 60 7.44 11.50 -9.60
C ILE A 60 6.34 12.42 -10.15
N ARG A 61 5.17 12.42 -9.52
CA ARG A 61 4.06 13.31 -9.88
C ARG A 61 3.54 14.03 -8.64
N ARG A 62 3.02 15.23 -8.82
CA ARG A 62 2.25 15.91 -7.77
C ARG A 62 0.77 15.69 -8.03
N VAL A 63 0.06 15.28 -6.99
CA VAL A 63 -1.39 15.08 -7.01
C VAL A 63 -1.99 15.67 -5.74
N PHE A 64 -3.27 16.04 -5.79
CA PHE A 64 -4.02 16.43 -4.60
C PHE A 64 -4.63 15.19 -3.96
N VAL A 65 -4.19 14.88 -2.74
CA VAL A 65 -4.67 13.75 -1.93
C VAL A 65 -4.99 14.24 -0.55
N ARG A 66 -5.87 13.53 0.17
CA ARG A 66 -6.07 13.83 1.59
C ARG A 66 -4.86 13.31 2.38
N PRO A 67 -4.32 14.07 3.34
CA PRO A 67 -3.31 13.57 4.26
C PRO A 67 -3.78 12.27 4.91
N LEU A 68 -2.88 11.29 5.00
CA LEU A 68 -3.21 10.03 5.65
C LEU A 68 -3.29 10.24 7.16
N PRO A 69 -4.29 9.65 7.85
CA PRO A 69 -4.26 9.56 9.30
C PRO A 69 -3.08 8.69 9.75
N ARG A 70 -2.66 8.84 11.00
CA ARG A 70 -1.66 7.96 11.60
C ARG A 70 -2.25 6.55 11.73
N LEU A 71 -1.66 5.57 11.05
CA LEU A 71 -2.06 4.17 11.09
C LEU A 71 -1.04 3.38 11.93
N GLU A 72 -1.39 3.07 13.19
CA GLU A 72 -0.51 2.30 14.08
C GLU A 72 -0.98 0.86 14.26
N VAL A 73 -2.30 0.67 14.35
CA VAL A 73 -2.94 -0.61 14.60
C VAL A 73 -4.23 -0.72 13.78
N PRO A 74 -4.66 -1.94 13.44
CA PRO A 74 -5.95 -2.14 12.78
C PRO A 74 -7.09 -1.73 13.71
N LEU A 75 -8.15 -1.13 13.17
CA LEU A 75 -9.39 -0.90 13.92
C LEU A 75 -10.12 -2.21 14.23
N VAL A 76 -9.95 -3.21 13.34
CA VAL A 76 -10.58 -4.52 13.49
C VAL A 76 -9.59 -5.59 13.11
N SER A 77 -9.40 -6.56 14.00
CA SER A 77 -8.80 -7.85 13.68
C SER A 77 -9.85 -8.93 13.92
N TRP A 78 -10.15 -9.72 12.88
CA TRP A 78 -11.12 -10.80 12.97
C TRP A 78 -10.52 -12.11 12.47
N ARG A 79 -10.92 -13.22 13.11
CA ARG A 79 -10.60 -14.58 12.67
C ARG A 79 -11.85 -15.46 12.71
N PRO A 80 -11.89 -16.56 11.94
CA PRO A 80 -13.00 -17.50 11.97
C PRO A 80 -13.40 -17.89 13.40
N ARG A 81 -14.70 -18.09 13.60
CA ARG A 81 -15.34 -18.39 14.91
C ARG A 81 -15.43 -17.21 15.89
N LEU A 82 -14.80 -16.06 15.62
CA LEU A 82 -15.07 -14.85 16.40
C LEU A 82 -16.41 -14.19 15.98
N PRO A 83 -17.08 -13.48 16.91
CA PRO A 83 -18.26 -12.69 16.58
C PRO A 83 -18.00 -11.70 15.45
N ARG A 84 -19.05 -11.42 14.66
CA ARG A 84 -18.98 -10.43 13.60
C ARG A 84 -18.75 -9.03 14.22
N PRO A 85 -17.80 -8.23 13.71
CA PRO A 85 -17.62 -6.85 14.15
C PRO A 85 -18.86 -5.99 13.95
N ARG A 86 -19.01 -4.95 14.77
CA ARG A 86 -20.08 -3.96 14.61
C ARG A 86 -19.68 -2.95 13.52
N PHE A 87 -20.02 -3.25 12.27
CA PHE A 87 -19.56 -2.43 11.12
C PHE A 87 -20.12 -1.01 11.05
N GLY A 88 -21.22 -0.69 11.74
CA GLY A 88 -21.70 0.69 11.84
C GLY A 88 -20.67 1.60 12.52
N PRO A 89 -20.32 1.33 13.80
CA PRO A 89 -19.25 2.03 14.49
C PRO A 89 -17.91 2.05 13.75
N VAL A 90 -17.51 0.91 13.15
CA VAL A 90 -16.24 0.83 12.39
C VAL A 90 -16.27 1.76 11.18
N ALA A 91 -17.36 1.77 10.40
CA ALA A 91 -17.48 2.68 9.25
C ALA A 91 -17.42 4.14 9.69
N TRP A 92 -18.07 4.49 10.80
CA TRP A 92 -18.01 5.84 11.35
C TRP A 92 -16.58 6.24 11.75
N GLN A 93 -15.85 5.37 12.46
CA GLN A 93 -14.46 5.61 12.85
C GLN A 93 -13.52 5.74 11.64
N LEU A 94 -13.74 4.95 10.58
CA LEU A 94 -12.97 5.06 9.35
C LEU A 94 -13.23 6.38 8.64
N GLN A 95 -14.50 6.79 8.52
CA GLN A 95 -14.89 8.04 7.88
C GLN A 95 -14.41 9.27 8.66
N SER A 96 -14.47 9.23 9.99
CA SER A 96 -14.06 10.36 10.85
C SER A 96 -12.57 10.68 10.75
N ARG A 97 -11.74 9.80 10.19
CA ARG A 97 -10.31 10.03 9.97
C ARG A 97 -10.02 10.96 8.78
N TRP A 98 -11.02 11.32 7.99
CA TRP A 98 -10.85 12.02 6.70
C TRP A 98 -11.43 13.43 6.70
N ASP A 99 -11.21 14.21 7.76
CA ASP A 99 -11.65 15.59 7.88
C ASP A 99 -10.73 16.60 7.18
N SER A 100 -9.46 16.23 6.98
CA SER A 100 -8.43 17.12 6.45
C SER A 100 -8.63 17.43 4.96
N PRO A 101 -8.38 18.69 4.55
CA PRO A 101 -8.48 19.08 3.14
C PRO A 101 -7.40 18.40 2.30
N GLN A 102 -7.66 18.27 0.99
CA GLN A 102 -6.65 17.75 0.07
C GLN A 102 -5.45 18.69 -0.01
N SER A 103 -4.25 18.11 -0.08
CA SER A 103 -2.99 18.83 -0.22
C SER A 103 -2.14 18.26 -1.35
N SER A 104 -1.28 19.11 -1.94
CA SER A 104 -0.38 18.71 -3.02
C SER A 104 0.72 17.79 -2.48
N THR A 105 0.67 16.51 -2.84
CA THR A 105 1.61 15.48 -2.40
C THR A 105 2.40 14.96 -3.59
N ALA A 106 3.73 14.87 -3.42
CA ALA A 106 4.61 14.22 -4.38
C ALA A 106 4.54 12.70 -4.18
N ILE A 107 4.09 12.00 -5.21
CA ILE A 107 3.95 10.55 -5.26
C ILE A 107 4.97 9.94 -6.21
N CYS A 108 5.31 8.69 -5.96
CA CYS A 108 6.28 7.89 -6.69
C CYS A 108 5.64 6.57 -7.11
N PHE A 109 5.82 6.18 -8.36
CA PHE A 109 5.42 4.87 -8.88
C PHE A 109 6.49 4.35 -9.85
N ALA A 110 6.64 3.03 -9.92
CA ALA A 110 7.63 2.40 -10.79
C ALA A 110 7.23 2.55 -12.26
N THR A 111 8.22 2.79 -13.13
CA THR A 111 8.02 2.91 -14.58
C THR A 111 8.03 1.55 -15.27
N THR A 112 7.67 1.52 -16.56
CA THR A 112 7.80 0.32 -17.40
C THR A 112 9.26 -0.13 -17.50
N THR A 113 10.20 0.81 -17.54
CA THR A 113 11.64 0.51 -17.58
C THR A 113 12.10 -0.17 -16.29
N ALA A 114 11.64 0.26 -15.11
CA ALA A 114 11.91 -0.46 -13.88
C ALA A 114 11.30 -1.87 -13.87
N ALA A 115 10.05 -2.03 -14.33
CA ALA A 115 9.43 -3.34 -14.44
C ALA A 115 10.18 -4.28 -15.40
N LYS A 116 10.68 -3.78 -16.53
CA LYS A 116 11.53 -4.56 -17.45
C LYS A 116 12.87 -4.97 -16.83
N ARG A 117 13.45 -4.10 -15.99
CA ARG A 117 14.76 -4.32 -15.37
C ARG A 117 14.72 -5.24 -14.16
N LEU A 118 13.68 -5.14 -13.34
CA LEU A 118 13.58 -5.81 -12.03
C LEU A 118 12.45 -6.84 -11.96
N GLY A 119 11.65 -6.97 -13.02
CA GLY A 119 10.42 -7.76 -13.01
C GLY A 119 9.26 -7.04 -12.30
N GLY A 120 8.11 -7.69 -12.23
CA GLY A 120 6.90 -7.13 -11.62
C GLY A 120 6.03 -6.33 -12.60
N LEU A 121 5.13 -5.51 -12.06
CA LEU A 121 4.08 -4.87 -12.85
C LEU A 121 4.19 -3.35 -12.80
N ASN A 122 4.16 -2.73 -13.97
CA ASN A 122 3.90 -1.30 -14.10
C ASN A 122 2.40 -1.06 -14.20
N ARG A 123 1.88 -0.07 -13.47
CA ARG A 123 0.47 0.31 -13.51
C ARG A 123 0.30 1.81 -13.59
N GLN A 124 -0.62 2.24 -14.44
CA GLN A 124 -0.98 3.65 -14.55
C GLN A 124 -1.89 4.05 -13.39
N LEU A 125 -1.58 5.19 -12.77
CA LEU A 125 -2.46 5.84 -11.81
C LEU A 125 -3.50 6.65 -12.57
N LEU A 126 -4.79 6.29 -12.44
CA LEU A 126 -5.86 6.85 -13.26
C LEU A 126 -6.77 7.87 -12.52
N ASN A 127 -6.80 7.89 -11.19
CA ASN A 127 -7.71 8.78 -10.43
C ASN A 127 -7.12 9.25 -9.07
N PRO A 128 -7.13 10.56 -8.73
CA PRO A 128 -6.67 11.08 -7.43
C PRO A 128 -7.33 10.44 -6.19
N LEU A 129 -8.62 10.08 -6.24
CA LEU A 129 -9.28 9.38 -5.13
C LEU A 129 -8.70 7.98 -4.92
N GLN A 130 -8.36 7.30 -6.02
CA GLN A 130 -7.67 6.02 -5.98
C GLN A 130 -6.26 6.18 -5.40
N VAL A 131 -5.55 7.26 -5.70
CA VAL A 131 -4.21 7.51 -5.12
C VAL A 131 -4.27 7.69 -3.60
N THR A 132 -5.28 8.40 -3.06
CA THR A 132 -5.41 8.55 -1.60
C THR A 132 -5.58 7.18 -0.94
N HIS A 133 -6.40 6.31 -1.52
CA HIS A 133 -6.61 4.94 -1.07
C HIS A 133 -5.32 4.09 -1.19
N ASP A 134 -4.65 4.15 -2.33
CA ASP A 134 -3.43 3.39 -2.58
C ASP A 134 -2.28 3.83 -1.64
N LEU A 135 -2.18 5.13 -1.33
CA LEU A 135 -1.23 5.65 -0.34
C LEU A 135 -1.52 5.12 1.07
N GLY A 136 -2.80 4.97 1.44
CA GLY A 136 -3.20 4.38 2.72
C GLY A 136 -2.88 2.89 2.79
N THR A 137 -3.15 2.14 1.72
CA THR A 137 -2.73 0.73 1.61
C THR A 137 -1.20 0.61 1.70
N ALA A 138 -0.47 1.55 1.09
CA ALA A 138 0.98 1.62 1.18
C ALA A 138 1.47 1.89 2.59
N GLU A 139 0.77 2.73 3.37
CA GLU A 139 1.10 2.96 4.77
C GLU A 139 0.94 1.69 5.60
N VAL A 140 -0.14 0.92 5.38
CA VAL A 140 -0.33 -0.37 6.06
C VAL A 140 0.79 -1.35 5.72
N TYR A 141 1.17 -1.45 4.43
CA TYR A 141 2.32 -2.26 4.03
C TYR A 141 3.61 -1.84 4.77
N LEU A 142 3.85 -0.53 4.93
CA LEU A 142 5.03 -0.02 5.65
C LEU A 142 4.99 -0.35 7.15
N GLN A 143 3.81 -0.36 7.78
CA GLN A 143 3.64 -0.84 9.15
C GLN A 143 4.02 -2.33 9.26
N PHE A 144 3.55 -3.16 8.33
CA PHE A 144 3.97 -4.57 8.26
C PHE A 144 5.46 -4.73 7.99
N ARG A 145 6.06 -3.89 7.13
CA ARG A 145 7.50 -3.93 6.85
C ARG A 145 8.33 -3.72 8.12
N ILE A 146 7.88 -2.84 9.01
CA ILE A 146 8.58 -2.50 10.25
C ILE A 146 8.30 -3.55 11.32
N ALA A 147 7.02 -3.86 11.59
CA ALA A 147 6.61 -4.69 12.72
C ALA A 147 6.68 -6.20 12.44
N GLU A 148 6.39 -6.63 11.21
CA GLU A 148 6.30 -8.04 10.82
C GLU A 148 6.94 -8.30 9.44
N PRO A 149 8.28 -8.14 9.29
CA PRO A 149 8.96 -8.17 7.99
C PRO A 149 8.68 -9.43 7.15
N ASP A 150 8.54 -10.59 7.79
CA ASP A 150 8.23 -11.84 7.09
C ASP A 150 6.82 -11.90 6.51
N LYS A 151 5.86 -11.17 7.11
CA LYS A 151 4.53 -10.98 6.53
C LYS A 151 4.58 -9.97 5.39
N ALA A 152 5.32 -8.88 5.53
CA ALA A 152 5.51 -7.89 4.46
C ALA A 152 6.15 -8.52 3.20
N ARG A 153 7.09 -9.46 3.36
CA ARG A 153 7.65 -10.23 2.24
C ARG A 153 6.61 -11.07 1.49
N ARG A 154 5.64 -11.63 2.21
CA ARG A 154 4.52 -12.44 1.68
C ARG A 154 3.28 -11.61 1.30
N TRP A 155 3.38 -10.29 1.38
CA TRP A 155 2.33 -9.38 0.96
C TRP A 155 2.09 -9.47 -0.54
N VAL A 156 0.83 -9.57 -0.94
CA VAL A 156 0.37 -9.58 -2.33
C VAL A 156 -0.70 -8.51 -2.46
N GLY A 157 -0.37 -7.40 -3.13
CA GLY A 157 -1.32 -6.31 -3.35
C GLY A 157 -2.43 -6.68 -4.32
N GLU A 158 -3.58 -6.00 -4.24
CA GLU A 158 -4.81 -6.16 -5.06
C GLU A 158 -4.50 -6.53 -6.51
N ASP A 159 -3.57 -5.79 -7.07
CA ASP A 159 -3.08 -5.87 -8.42
C ASP A 159 -2.53 -7.22 -8.84
N MET A 160 -1.73 -7.84 -7.98
CA MET A 160 -1.11 -9.14 -8.24
C MET A 160 -2.15 -10.27 -8.13
N LEU A 161 -3.32 -9.99 -7.54
CA LEU A 161 -4.34 -10.98 -7.32
C LEU A 161 -5.18 -11.18 -8.58
N ARG A 162 -5.11 -12.39 -9.13
CA ARG A 162 -5.95 -12.80 -10.26
C ARG A 162 -7.31 -13.26 -9.75
N PHE A 163 -8.28 -12.34 -9.71
CA PHE A 163 -9.66 -12.68 -9.41
C PHE A 163 -10.55 -12.71 -10.65
N ALA A 164 -11.58 -13.55 -10.62
CA ALA A 164 -12.61 -13.53 -11.64
C ALA A 164 -13.33 -12.18 -11.64
N LYS A 165 -13.71 -11.70 -12.84
CA LYS A 165 -14.41 -10.41 -13.02
C LYS A 165 -15.65 -10.35 -12.12
N GLY A 166 -15.75 -9.31 -11.29
CA GLY A 166 -16.87 -9.07 -10.38
C GLY A 166 -16.72 -9.65 -8.96
N GLN A 167 -15.61 -10.33 -8.63
CA GLN A 167 -15.33 -10.69 -7.23
C GLN A 167 -14.74 -9.50 -6.47
N LYS A 168 -15.19 -9.28 -5.23
CA LYS A 168 -14.55 -8.32 -4.33
C LYS A 168 -13.16 -8.84 -3.96
N VAL A 169 -12.17 -7.97 -4.14
CA VAL A 169 -10.77 -8.24 -3.87
C VAL A 169 -10.36 -7.43 -2.64
N PRO A 170 -9.76 -8.06 -1.61
CA PRO A 170 -9.09 -7.32 -0.54
C PRO A 170 -7.98 -6.43 -1.10
N ASP A 171 -7.69 -5.31 -0.45
CA ASP A 171 -6.62 -4.40 -0.90
C ASP A 171 -5.25 -5.08 -0.90
N ALA A 172 -5.06 -6.02 0.02
CA ALA A 172 -3.97 -6.98 -0.03
C ALA A 172 -4.28 -8.30 0.67
N LEU A 173 -3.46 -9.30 0.37
CA LEU A 173 -3.42 -10.58 1.07
C LEU A 173 -2.00 -10.86 1.55
N ILE A 174 -1.87 -11.56 2.67
CA ILE A 174 -0.61 -12.16 3.11
C ILE A 174 -0.69 -13.65 2.79
N GLU A 175 0.17 -14.14 1.90
CA GLU A 175 0.29 -15.57 1.60
C GLU A 175 0.77 -16.34 2.82
N GLN A 176 0.38 -17.61 2.98
CA GLN A 176 0.95 -18.50 3.98
C GLN A 176 2.44 -18.78 3.69
N ALA A 177 3.20 -19.17 4.72
CA ALA A 177 4.64 -19.44 4.57
C ALA A 177 4.94 -20.56 3.55
N ASP A 178 4.04 -21.54 3.42
CA ASP A 178 4.13 -22.64 2.45
C ASP A 178 3.62 -22.29 1.04
N ARG A 179 3.10 -21.06 0.86
CA ARG A 179 2.50 -20.54 -0.38
C ARG A 179 1.30 -21.35 -0.90
N ARG A 180 0.65 -22.15 -0.07
CA ARG A 180 -0.53 -22.95 -0.47
C ARG A 180 -1.86 -22.21 -0.30
N GLY A 181 -1.84 -21.03 0.28
CA GLY A 181 -3.03 -20.21 0.50
C GLY A 181 -2.70 -18.85 1.10
N PHE A 182 -3.72 -18.22 1.68
CA PHE A 182 -3.58 -16.92 2.33
C PHE A 182 -3.77 -17.05 3.85
N GLU A 183 -2.88 -16.39 4.60
CA GLU A 183 -2.92 -16.31 6.06
C GLU A 183 -3.92 -15.24 6.51
N ARG A 184 -3.93 -14.09 5.82
CA ARG A 184 -4.68 -12.91 6.26
C ARG A 184 -5.07 -12.02 5.07
N ALA A 185 -6.27 -11.47 5.11
CA ALA A 185 -6.67 -10.37 4.24
C ALA A 185 -6.49 -9.02 4.92
N ILE A 186 -6.09 -8.02 4.15
CA ILE A 186 -5.92 -6.65 4.61
C ILE A 186 -6.84 -5.75 3.79
N GLU A 187 -7.64 -4.95 4.48
CA GLU A 187 -8.47 -3.90 3.87
C GLU A 187 -8.10 -2.56 4.51
N PHE A 188 -7.79 -1.57 3.68
CA PHE A 188 -7.67 -0.18 4.11
C PHE A 188 -9.04 0.49 4.06
N GLY A 189 -9.55 0.87 5.23
CA GLY A 189 -10.82 1.54 5.37
C GLY A 189 -10.72 3.02 5.01
N GLY A 190 -10.88 3.34 3.72
CA GLY A 190 -11.07 4.72 3.27
C GLY A 190 -12.41 5.31 3.77
N ALA A 191 -13.05 6.16 2.95
CA ALA A 191 -14.40 6.67 3.21
C ALA A 191 -15.51 5.60 2.97
N TYR A 192 -15.28 4.37 3.42
CA TYR A 192 -16.18 3.25 3.16
C TYR A 192 -17.45 3.33 4.00
N ASP A 193 -18.56 2.93 3.39
CA ASP A 193 -19.81 2.74 4.11
C ASP A 193 -19.85 1.35 4.79
N ARG A 194 -20.83 1.18 5.67
CA ARG A 194 -21.08 -0.09 6.36
C ARG A 194 -21.26 -1.26 5.39
N ARG A 195 -21.92 -1.04 4.24
CA ARG A 195 -22.23 -2.10 3.27
C ARG A 195 -20.97 -2.68 2.66
N ARG A 196 -19.97 -1.84 2.37
CA ARG A 196 -18.67 -2.28 1.84
C ARG A 196 -17.89 -3.15 2.84
N LEU A 197 -17.95 -2.82 4.13
CA LEU A 197 -17.35 -3.63 5.20
C LEU A 197 -18.08 -4.97 5.39
N GLU A 198 -19.42 -4.96 5.36
CA GLU A 198 -20.22 -6.19 5.43
C GLU A 198 -19.96 -7.12 4.24
N SER A 199 -19.77 -6.56 3.04
CA SER A 199 -19.38 -7.32 1.85
C SER A 199 -18.00 -7.97 2.01
N PHE A 200 -17.01 -7.21 2.50
CA PHE A 200 -15.67 -7.72 2.79
C PHE A 200 -15.70 -8.86 3.82
N HIS A 201 -16.44 -8.68 4.91
CA HIS A 201 -16.59 -9.71 5.93
C HIS A 201 -17.23 -10.99 5.38
N ARG A 202 -18.30 -10.87 4.57
CA ARG A 202 -18.94 -12.05 3.95
C ARG A 202 -17.95 -12.81 3.06
N TYR A 203 -17.14 -12.11 2.28
CA TYR A 203 -16.09 -12.71 1.46
C TYR A 203 -15.09 -13.49 2.33
N CYS A 204 -14.52 -12.85 3.35
CA CYS A 204 -13.52 -13.47 4.22
C CYS A 204 -14.10 -14.63 5.03
N ARG A 205 -15.31 -14.47 5.57
CA ARG A 205 -16.02 -15.52 6.33
C ARG A 205 -16.29 -16.76 5.47
N LYS A 206 -16.73 -16.60 4.22
CA LYS A 206 -16.98 -17.72 3.29
C LYS A 206 -15.71 -18.54 3.03
N LYS A 207 -14.54 -17.88 3.03
CA LYS A 207 -13.23 -18.50 2.80
C LYS A 207 -12.50 -18.91 4.08
N ALA A 208 -13.12 -18.74 5.26
CA ALA A 208 -12.48 -18.89 6.56
C ALA A 208 -11.14 -18.11 6.67
N LEU A 209 -11.05 -16.96 6.02
CA LEU A 209 -9.85 -16.13 5.95
C LEU A 209 -9.86 -15.08 7.07
N PRO A 210 -8.90 -15.09 8.00
CA PRO A 210 -8.71 -13.99 8.95
C PRO A 210 -8.46 -12.67 8.22
N TYR A 211 -8.83 -11.56 8.83
CA TYR A 211 -8.61 -10.25 8.23
C TYR A 211 -8.35 -9.14 9.23
N GLU A 212 -7.78 -8.07 8.70
CA GLU A 212 -7.66 -6.79 9.37
C GLU A 212 -8.28 -5.67 8.54
N ILE A 213 -8.93 -4.73 9.23
CA ILE A 213 -9.40 -3.48 8.66
C ILE A 213 -8.61 -2.37 9.32
N TRP A 214 -7.84 -1.66 8.50
CA TRP A 214 -6.94 -0.60 8.90
C TRP A 214 -7.56 0.76 8.70
#